data_AF-A0A2M8PAS1-F1
#
_entry.id   AF-A0A2M8PAS1-F1
#
_cell.length_a   1.000
_cell.length_b   1.000
_cell.length_c   1.000
_cell.angle_alpha   90.00
_cell.angle_beta   90.00
_cell.angle_gamma   90.00
#
_symmetry.space_group_name_H-M   'P 1'
#
loop_
_entity.id
_entity.type
_entity.pdbx_description
1 polymer ?
#
loop_
_entity_poly.entity_id
_entity_poly.type
_entity_poly.pdbx_seq_one_letter_code
_entity_poly.pdbx_strand_id
1 'polypeptide(L)'
;ALLVLMRHDKRDYQGTSVIIELARQLDVPEIFLLMNEVPPSFDNADFEARVAELYSCPVAGVLPYTEEMATLQRGAIFVLQHPDHPNTHIMGAALKAIAAVTPAR
;
A
#
# COMPACT_ATOMS: atom_id res chain seq x y z
N ALA A 1 5.59 5.30 12.50
CA ALA A 1 5.37 4.25 11.50
C ALA A 1 5.99 4.64 10.17
N LEU A 2 6.33 3.64 9.36
CA LEU A 2 6.72 3.75 7.96
C LEU A 2 5.65 3.04 7.11
N LEU A 3 5.19 3.69 6.05
CA LEU A 3 4.36 3.05 5.01
C LEU A 3 5.21 2.90 3.75
N VAL A 4 5.36 1.68 3.26
CA VAL A 4 6.03 1.38 2.00
C VAL A 4 4.97 1.12 0.93
N LEU A 5 4.96 1.96 -0.10
CA LEU A 5 4.12 1.76 -1.27
C LEU A 5 4.87 0.86 -2.26
N MET A 6 4.31 -0.30 -2.59
CA MET A 6 4.94 -1.29 -3.46
C MET A 6 4.08 -1.52 -4.70
N ARG A 7 4.67 -1.50 -5.91
CA ARG A 7 3.94 -1.89 -7.12
C ARG A 7 4.01 -3.39 -7.33
N HIS A 8 3.01 -3.96 -7.98
CA HIS A 8 3.04 -5.36 -8.38
C HIS A 8 3.97 -5.59 -9.60
N ASP A 9 5.28 -5.37 -9.46
CA ASP A 9 6.27 -5.79 -10.45
C ASP A 9 7.40 -6.63 -9.83
N LYS A 10 7.99 -7.55 -10.59
CA LYS A 10 9.01 -8.49 -10.07
C LYS A 10 10.27 -7.81 -9.52
N ARG A 11 10.60 -6.60 -9.96
CA ARG A 11 11.82 -5.88 -9.56
C ARG A 11 11.62 -5.16 -8.23
N ASP A 12 10.41 -4.67 -7.99
CA ASP A 12 10.00 -4.02 -6.76
C ASP A 12 10.03 -4.98 -5.58
N TYR A 13 9.90 -6.30 -5.80
CA TYR A 13 10.00 -7.26 -4.70
C TYR A 13 11.37 -7.24 -4.01
N GLN A 14 12.46 -7.28 -4.78
CA GLN A 14 13.81 -7.26 -4.23
C GLN A 14 14.16 -5.90 -3.63
N GLY A 15 13.79 -4.82 -4.32
CA GLY A 15 14.01 -3.45 -3.80
C GLY A 15 13.29 -3.23 -2.47
N THR A 16 12.05 -3.69 -2.36
CA THR A 16 11.23 -3.58 -1.15
C THR A 16 11.81 -4.41 0.00
N SER A 17 12.34 -5.62 -0.25
CA SER A 17 13.05 -6.41 0.77
C SER A 17 14.19 -5.61 1.40
N VAL A 18 15.03 -4.97 0.57
CA VAL A 18 16.16 -4.15 1.04
C VAL A 18 15.69 -2.96 1.88
N ILE A 19 14.62 -2.27 1.46
CA ILE A 19 14.06 -1.14 2.21
C ILE A 19 13.52 -1.59 3.57
N ILE A 20 12.83 -2.72 3.63
CA ILE A 20 12.28 -3.26 4.88
C ILE A 20 13.41 -3.71 5.82
N GLU A 21 14.44 -4.36 5.31
CA GLU A 21 15.63 -4.72 6.08
C GLU A 21 16.32 -3.48 6.66
N LEU A 22 16.50 -2.44 5.85
CA LEU A 22 17.08 -1.18 6.31
C LEU A 22 16.20 -0.51 7.38
N ALA A 23 14.88 -0.48 7.19
CA ALA A 23 13.95 0.09 8.16
C ALA A 23 14.01 -0.65 9.51
N ARG A 24 14.16 -1.99 9.49
CA ARG A 24 14.39 -2.79 10.71
C ARG A 24 15.71 -2.45 11.38
N GLN A 25 16.79 -2.30 10.61
CA GLN A 25 18.11 -1.91 11.14
C GLN A 25 18.11 -0.51 11.77
N LEU A 26 17.20 0.36 11.33
CA LEU A 26 17.00 1.70 11.89
C LEU A 26 15.96 1.74 13.03
N ASP A 27 15.57 0.56 13.55
CA ASP A 27 14.60 0.40 14.63
C ASP A 27 13.26 1.11 14.36
N VAL A 28 12.80 1.11 13.10
CA VAL A 28 11.47 1.62 12.76
C VAL A 28 10.43 0.73 13.44
N PRO A 29 9.59 1.27 14.36
CA PRO A 29 8.77 0.45 15.24
C PRO A 29 7.62 -0.25 14.51
N GLU A 30 7.08 0.38 13.48
CA GLU A 30 5.91 -0.09 12.74
C GLU A 30 6.14 0.12 11.25
N ILE A 31 6.13 -0.97 10.47
CA ILE A 31 6.32 -0.97 9.02
C ILE A 31 5.06 -1.58 8.37
N PHE A 32 4.40 -0.81 7.51
CA PHE A 32 3.21 -1.21 6.78
C PHE A 32 3.49 -1.26 5.28
N LEU A 33 2.81 -2.16 4.58
CA LEU A 33 2.83 -2.24 3.12
C LEU A 33 1.51 -1.75 2.53
N LEU A 34 1.57 -0.98 1.45
CA LEU A 34 0.40 -0.65 0.64
C LEU A 34 0.68 -1.12 -0.79
N MET A 35 -0.10 -2.08 -1.25
CA MET A 35 0.09 -2.64 -2.59
C MET A 35 -0.60 -1.75 -3.62
N ASN A 36 0.13 -1.34 -4.64
CA ASN A 36 -0.32 -0.42 -5.67
C ASN A 36 -0.38 -1.09 -7.04
N GLU A 37 -1.36 -0.66 -7.85
CA GLU A 37 -1.57 -1.12 -9.24
C GLU A 37 -1.66 -2.65 -9.35
N VAL A 38 -2.32 -3.30 -8.39
CA VAL A 38 -2.49 -4.75 -8.42
C VAL A 38 -3.41 -5.11 -9.58
N PRO A 39 -3.02 -6.04 -10.48
CA PRO A 39 -3.88 -6.43 -11.59
C PRO A 39 -5.23 -6.97 -11.08
N PRO A 40 -6.37 -6.55 -11.66
CA PRO A 40 -7.69 -6.95 -11.17
C PRO A 40 -7.97 -8.46 -11.22
N SER A 41 -7.13 -9.23 -11.94
CA SER A 41 -7.22 -10.68 -12.02
C SER A 41 -6.73 -11.41 -10.76
N PHE A 42 -6.11 -10.71 -9.82
CA PHE A 42 -5.64 -11.29 -8.57
C PHE A 42 -6.77 -11.34 -7.55
N ASP A 43 -6.83 -12.42 -6.78
CA ASP A 43 -7.58 -12.43 -5.54
C ASP A 43 -6.82 -11.58 -4.52
N ASN A 44 -7.43 -10.47 -4.10
CA ASN A 44 -6.78 -9.52 -3.19
C ASN A 44 -6.44 -10.16 -1.84
N ALA A 45 -7.27 -11.07 -1.31
CA ALA A 45 -7.03 -11.68 0.00
C ALA A 45 -5.85 -12.65 -0.04
N ASP A 46 -5.81 -13.51 -1.07
CA ASP A 46 -4.69 -14.42 -1.26
C ASP A 46 -3.39 -13.66 -1.56
N PHE A 47 -3.47 -12.59 -2.37
CA PHE A 47 -2.32 -11.74 -2.67
C PHE A 47 -1.81 -11.03 -1.43
N GLU A 48 -2.70 -10.43 -0.64
CA GLU A 48 -2.39 -9.76 0.62
C GLU A 48 -1.69 -10.71 1.59
N ALA A 49 -2.25 -11.91 1.80
CA ALA A 49 -1.68 -12.90 2.71
C ALA A 49 -0.25 -13.30 2.30
N ARG A 50 -0.03 -13.55 1.01
CA ARG A 50 1.29 -13.93 0.48
C ARG A 50 2.32 -12.81 0.64
N VAL A 51 1.93 -11.57 0.40
CA VAL A 51 2.82 -10.41 0.56
C VAL A 51 3.14 -10.18 2.04
N ALA A 52 2.12 -10.25 2.90
CA ALA A 52 2.30 -10.10 4.34
C ALA A 52 3.27 -11.14 4.90
N GLU A 53 3.14 -12.40 4.46
CA GLU A 53 4.04 -13.49 4.81
C GLU A 53 5.47 -13.23 4.30
N LEU A 54 5.62 -12.94 3.00
CA LEU A 54 6.91 -12.73 2.34
C LEU A 54 7.76 -11.68 3.04
N TYR A 55 7.13 -10.58 3.46
CA TYR A 55 7.82 -9.46 4.08
C TYR A 55 7.77 -9.48 5.60
N SER A 56 6.94 -10.32 6.21
CA SER A 56 6.64 -10.28 7.65
C SER A 56 6.27 -8.87 8.11
N CYS A 57 5.40 -8.22 7.33
CA CYS A 57 4.87 -6.88 7.59
C CYS A 57 3.36 -6.85 7.30
N PRO A 58 2.55 -6.15 8.10
CA PRO A 58 1.14 -5.96 7.80
C PRO A 58 0.93 -5.22 6.48
N VAL A 59 -0.02 -5.70 5.68
CA VAL A 59 -0.51 -5.00 4.49
C VAL A 59 -1.68 -4.12 4.92
N ALA A 60 -1.54 -2.81 4.77
CA ALA A 60 -2.56 -1.83 5.13
C ALA A 60 -3.68 -1.74 4.08
N GLY A 61 -3.42 -2.24 2.86
CA GLY A 61 -4.42 -2.35 1.80
C GLY A 61 -3.83 -2.80 0.47
N VAL A 62 -4.73 -3.20 -0.42
CA VAL A 62 -4.42 -3.55 -1.81
C VAL A 62 -5.20 -2.64 -2.73
N LEU A 63 -4.52 -1.86 -3.56
CA LEU A 63 -5.11 -0.96 -4.54
C LEU A 63 -5.09 -1.64 -5.91
N PRO A 64 -6.26 -2.09 -6.42
CA PRO A 64 -6.38 -2.52 -7.80
C PRO A 64 -5.96 -1.43 -8.78
N TYR A 65 -5.38 -1.84 -9.90
CA TYR A 65 -5.25 -0.99 -11.07
C TYR A 65 -6.63 -0.50 -11.53
N THR A 66 -6.73 0.78 -11.84
CA THR A 66 -7.99 1.41 -12.31
C THR A 66 -7.67 2.45 -13.37
N GLU A 67 -8.43 2.45 -14.46
CA GLU A 67 -8.20 3.34 -15.60
C GLU A 67 -8.45 4.81 -15.23
N GLU A 68 -9.39 5.07 -14.33
CA GLU A 68 -9.74 6.41 -13.83
C GLU A 68 -8.54 7.10 -13.18
N MET A 69 -7.72 6.35 -12.46
CA MET A 69 -6.51 6.88 -11.84
C MET A 69 -5.38 7.05 -12.87
N ALA A 70 -5.27 6.12 -13.83
CA ALA A 70 -4.26 6.18 -14.89
C ALA A 70 -4.51 7.32 -15.90
N THR A 71 -5.77 7.69 -16.12
CA THR A 71 -6.19 8.75 -17.05
C THR A 71 -6.33 10.12 -16.39
N LEU A 72 -6.09 10.20 -15.07
CA LEU A 72 -6.24 11.43 -14.31
C LEU A 72 -5.29 12.51 -14.85
N GLN A 73 -5.84 13.69 -15.14
CA GLN A 73 -5.05 14.82 -15.65
C GLN A 73 -4.08 15.33 -14.58
N ARG A 74 -2.94 15.85 -15.03
CA ARG A 74 -1.95 16.49 -14.14
C ARG A 74 -2.61 17.58 -13.30
N GLY A 75 -2.36 17.56 -11.99
CA GLY A 75 -2.86 18.56 -11.04
C GLY A 75 -4.20 18.20 -10.38
N ALA A 76 -4.89 17.14 -10.82
CA ALA A 76 -6.05 16.61 -10.11
C ALA A 76 -5.63 15.64 -8.99
N ILE A 77 -6.37 15.67 -7.89
CA ILE A 77 -6.19 14.75 -6.76
C ILE A 77 -7.30 13.70 -6.81
N PHE A 78 -6.93 12.43 -6.99
CA PHE A 78 -7.87 11.34 -7.25
C PHE A 78 -9.01 11.26 -6.23
N VAL A 79 -8.69 11.26 -4.93
CA VAL A 79 -9.69 11.13 -3.85
C VAL A 79 -10.68 12.30 -3.78
N LEU A 80 -10.32 13.47 -4.32
CA LEU A 80 -11.24 14.61 -4.41
C LEU A 80 -12.18 14.52 -5.62
N GLN A 81 -11.73 13.88 -6.70
CA GLN A 81 -12.54 13.68 -7.91
C GLN A 81 -13.43 12.43 -7.81
N HIS A 82 -12.97 11.42 -7.07
CA HIS A 82 -13.61 10.11 -6.95
C HIS A 82 -13.74 9.68 -5.47
N PRO A 83 -14.55 10.39 -4.67
CA PRO A 83 -14.67 10.14 -3.23
C PRO A 83 -15.24 8.75 -2.89
N ASP A 84 -16.13 8.22 -3.74
CA ASP A 84 -16.82 6.94 -3.54
C ASP A 84 -16.15 5.76 -4.28
N HIS A 85 -14.95 5.99 -4.84
CA HIS A 85 -14.24 4.95 -5.56
C HIS A 85 -13.63 3.93 -4.58
N PRO A 86 -13.62 2.62 -4.91
CA PRO A 86 -13.04 1.58 -4.06
C PRO A 86 -11.62 1.92 -3.56
N ASN A 87 -10.72 2.36 -4.45
CA ASN A 87 -9.37 2.77 -4.08
C ASN A 87 -9.35 3.94 -3.07
N THR A 88 -10.29 4.88 -3.15
CA THR A 88 -10.40 5.98 -2.17
C THR A 88 -10.77 5.43 -0.79
N HIS A 89 -11.71 4.49 -0.72
CA HIS A 89 -12.09 3.85 0.54
C HIS A 89 -10.93 3.01 1.12
N ILE A 90 -10.21 2.26 0.28
CA ILE A 90 -9.07 1.46 0.70
C ILE A 90 -7.95 2.34 1.25
N MET A 91 -7.59 3.43 0.55
CA MET A 91 -6.62 4.42 1.05
C MET A 91 -7.05 5.00 2.40
N GLY A 92 -8.33 5.36 2.54
CA GLY A 92 -8.86 5.87 3.80
C GLY A 92 -8.81 4.85 4.94
N ALA A 93 -9.13 3.59 4.68
CA ALA A 93 -9.05 2.51 5.65
C ALA A 93 -7.60 2.23 6.08
N ALA A 94 -6.67 2.16 5.12
CA ALA A 94 -5.25 1.98 5.36
C ALA A 94 -4.69 3.06 6.29
N LEU A 95 -4.99 4.33 6.00
CA LEU A 95 -4.54 5.46 6.82
C LEU A 95 -5.13 5.44 8.23
N LYS A 96 -6.40 5.06 8.38
CA LYS A 96 -7.03 4.91 9.71
C LYS A 96 -6.36 3.81 10.53
N ALA A 97 -6.04 2.66 9.92
CA ALA A 97 -5.36 1.56 10.59
C ALA A 97 -3.95 1.96 11.07
N ILE A 98 -3.19 2.65 10.21
CA ILE A 98 -1.84 3.13 10.55
C ILE A 98 -1.88 4.19 11.66
N ALA A 99 -2.86 5.11 11.59
CA ALA A 99 -3.03 6.16 12.59
C ALA A 99 -3.42 5.60 13.96
N ALA A 100 -4.19 4.50 14.01
CA ALA A 100 -4.61 3.89 15.27
C ALA A 100 -3.44 3.29 16.08
N VAL A 101 -2.36 2.89 15.42
CA VAL A 101 -1.17 2.30 16.07
C VAL A 101 0.00 3.27 16.19
N THR A 102 -0.06 4.42 15.50
CA THR A 102 0.98 5.44 15.57
C THR A 102 0.58 6.46 16.63
N PRO A 103 1.27 6.54 17.79
CA PRO A 103 0.94 7.54 18.80
C PRO A 103 1.02 8.95 18.20
N ALA A 104 0.05 9.79 18.54
CA ALA A 104 0.10 11.21 18.21
C ALA A 104 1.39 11.80 18.80
N ARG A 105 2.20 12.44 17.95
CA ARG A 105 3.37 13.19 18.37
C ARG A 105 2.98 14.48 19.06
#